data_AF-A0A229UXN8-F1
#
_entry.id   AF-A0A229UXN8-F1
#
_cell.length_a   1.000
_cell.length_b   1.000
_cell.length_c   1.000
_cell.angle_alpha   90.00
_cell.angle_beta   90.00
_cell.angle_gamma   90.00
#
_symmetry.space_group_name_H-M   'P 1'
#
loop_
_entity.id
_entity.type
_entity.pdbx_description
1 polymer ?
#
loop_
_entity_poly.entity_id
_entity_poly.type
_entity_poly.pdbx_seq_one_letter_code
_entity_poly.pdbx_strand_id
1 'polypeptide(L)'
;MKQYAEKSKQKVKDLDDNTEYQFIVTFKKPISENELKAYTGNLNKPMIYGRGIDNEGNRITTLALSVDEDAIKQVKENPKYTFKGFTQIDAVATGAENKKLLNDNAVFSVEAANNFEPLGLFWKLEEQE
;
A
#
# COMPACT_ATOMS: atom_id res chain seq x y z
N MET A 1 -8.89 -4.61 14.36
CA MET A 1 -8.26 -4.75 13.03
C MET A 1 -9.13 -5.48 12.03
N LYS A 2 -9.50 -6.77 12.23
CA LYS A 2 -10.42 -7.50 11.32
C LYS A 2 -11.73 -6.73 11.02
N GLN A 3 -12.41 -6.23 12.06
CA GLN A 3 -13.65 -5.46 11.89
C GLN A 3 -13.45 -4.14 11.12
N TYR A 4 -12.26 -3.53 11.19
CA TYR A 4 -11.95 -2.32 10.43
C TYR A 4 -11.72 -2.67 8.96
N ALA A 5 -10.90 -3.69 8.67
CA ALA A 5 -10.67 -4.17 7.31
C ALA A 5 -11.98 -4.58 6.62
N GLU A 6 -12.89 -5.26 7.32
CA GLU A 6 -14.23 -5.60 6.79
C GLU A 6 -15.09 -4.35 6.51
N LYS A 7 -15.07 -3.35 7.41
CA LYS A 7 -15.78 -2.07 7.18
C LYS A 7 -15.20 -1.31 5.97
N SER A 8 -13.89 -1.27 5.83
CA SER A 8 -13.23 -0.65 4.68
C SER A 8 -13.57 -1.41 3.39
N LYS A 9 -13.56 -2.74 3.43
CA LYS A 9 -13.99 -3.59 2.30
C LYS A 9 -15.42 -3.27 1.86
N GLN A 10 -16.36 -3.09 2.80
CA GLN A 10 -17.73 -2.71 2.44
C GLN A 10 -17.79 -1.32 1.79
N LYS A 11 -17.09 -0.33 2.34
CA LYS A 11 -17.02 1.01 1.73
C LYS A 11 -16.50 0.97 0.30
N VAL A 12 -15.46 0.17 0.03
CA VAL A 12 -14.89 0.03 -1.32
C VAL A 12 -15.87 -0.64 -2.29
N LYS A 13 -16.67 -1.62 -1.82
CA LYS A 13 -17.70 -2.27 -2.65
C LYS A 13 -18.80 -1.29 -3.11
N ASP A 14 -19.09 -0.30 -2.28
CA ASP A 14 -20.18 0.66 -2.51
C ASP A 14 -19.75 1.88 -3.35
N LEU A 15 -18.49 1.95 -3.79
CA LEU A 15 -17.99 3.04 -4.64
C LEU A 15 -18.60 3.01 -6.04
N ASP A 16 -18.71 4.18 -6.68
CA ASP A 16 -19.02 4.25 -8.11
C ASP A 16 -17.84 3.76 -8.94
N ASP A 17 -18.10 2.97 -9.98
CA ASP A 17 -17.05 2.31 -10.76
C ASP A 17 -16.22 3.27 -11.61
N ASN A 18 -16.78 4.43 -11.98
CA ASN A 18 -16.18 5.37 -12.93
C ASN A 18 -15.56 6.60 -12.26
N THR A 19 -15.80 6.77 -10.96
CA THR A 19 -15.25 7.88 -10.18
C THR A 19 -13.85 7.54 -9.68
N GLU A 20 -12.93 8.49 -9.77
CA GLU A 20 -11.58 8.37 -9.17
C GLU A 20 -11.62 8.64 -7.67
N TYR A 21 -10.93 7.80 -6.91
CA TYR A 21 -10.77 7.91 -5.47
C TYR A 21 -9.30 7.80 -5.08
N GLN A 22 -8.89 8.52 -4.04
CA GLN A 22 -7.65 8.20 -3.36
C GLN A 22 -7.86 6.91 -2.57
N PHE A 23 -6.93 5.98 -2.70
CA PHE A 23 -7.01 4.70 -2.05
C PHE A 23 -5.66 4.24 -1.53
N ILE A 24 -5.71 3.48 -0.44
CA ILE A 24 -4.56 2.84 0.17
C ILE A 24 -4.73 1.33 0.13
N VAL A 25 -3.76 0.64 -0.46
CA VAL A 25 -3.64 -0.81 -0.44
C VAL A 25 -2.58 -1.18 0.58
N THR A 26 -2.96 -1.94 1.60
CA THR A 26 -2.03 -2.53 2.57
C THR A 26 -1.85 -4.01 2.26
N PHE A 27 -0.62 -4.49 2.19
CA PHE A 27 -0.32 -5.90 1.96
C PHE A 27 -0.20 -6.69 3.28
N LYS A 28 -0.54 -7.98 3.24
CA LYS A 28 -0.42 -8.88 4.42
C LYS A 28 1.02 -9.08 4.86
N LYS A 29 1.96 -9.00 3.91
CA LYS A 29 3.41 -9.17 4.09
C LYS A 29 4.13 -8.25 3.10
N PRO A 30 5.40 -7.89 3.37
CA PRO A 30 6.20 -7.15 2.39
C PRO A 30 6.25 -7.89 1.05
N ILE A 31 5.99 -7.18 -0.04
CA ILE A 31 6.03 -7.69 -1.41
C ILE A 31 7.30 -7.22 -2.13
N SER A 32 7.71 -7.97 -3.15
CA SER A 32 8.83 -7.62 -4.03
C SER A 32 8.47 -6.50 -5.01
N GLU A 33 9.48 -5.93 -5.68
CA GLU A 33 9.28 -4.94 -6.75
C GLU A 33 8.50 -5.54 -7.94
N ASN A 34 8.72 -6.80 -8.29
CA ASN A 34 8.00 -7.45 -9.38
C ASN A 34 6.52 -7.60 -9.06
N GLU A 35 6.20 -7.96 -7.81
CA GLU A 35 4.82 -7.99 -7.34
C GLU A 35 4.21 -6.58 -7.33
N LEU A 36 4.96 -5.58 -6.84
CA LEU A 36 4.51 -4.18 -6.81
C LEU A 36 4.08 -3.67 -8.19
N LYS A 37 4.86 -3.97 -9.25
CA LYS A 37 4.55 -3.56 -10.64
C LYS A 37 3.21 -4.09 -11.13
N ALA A 38 2.76 -5.24 -10.63
CA ALA A 38 1.44 -5.79 -10.98
C ALA A 38 0.28 -4.95 -10.42
N TYR A 39 0.50 -4.20 -9.33
CA TYR A 39 -0.50 -3.34 -8.71
C TYR A 39 -0.48 -1.90 -9.24
N THR A 40 0.66 -1.44 -9.76
CA THR A 40 0.86 -0.01 -10.06
C THR A 40 0.58 0.40 -11.50
N GLY A 41 0.33 -0.55 -12.40
CA GLY A 41 0.25 -0.29 -13.85
C GLY A 41 -0.85 0.68 -14.30
N ASN A 42 -1.95 0.78 -13.54
CA ASN A 42 -3.09 1.66 -13.85
C ASN A 42 -3.29 2.77 -12.81
N LEU A 43 -2.28 3.02 -11.96
CA LEU A 43 -2.43 3.91 -10.82
C LEU A 43 -1.94 5.31 -11.13
N ASN A 44 -2.74 6.30 -10.77
CA ASN A 44 -2.37 7.71 -10.85
C ASN A 44 -1.68 8.14 -9.55
N LYS A 45 -0.49 8.78 -9.67
CA LYS A 45 0.29 9.35 -8.55
C LYS A 45 0.60 8.35 -7.41
N PRO A 46 1.20 7.18 -7.69
CA PRO A 46 1.49 6.21 -6.65
C PRO A 46 2.61 6.68 -5.72
N MET A 47 2.30 6.78 -4.43
CA MET A 47 3.26 6.81 -3.34
C MET A 47 3.38 5.40 -2.74
N ILE A 48 4.61 4.92 -2.59
CA ILE A 48 4.87 3.54 -2.19
C ILE A 48 5.63 3.54 -0.88
N TYR A 49 5.11 2.78 0.07
CA TYR A 49 5.76 2.59 1.34
C TYR A 49 6.42 1.22 1.39
N GLY A 50 7.56 1.16 2.05
CA GLY A 50 8.28 -0.08 2.29
C GLY A 50 8.81 -0.19 3.70
N ARG A 51 9.40 -1.36 3.97
CA ARG A 51 9.98 -1.71 5.26
C ARG A 51 11.49 -1.86 5.12
N GLY A 52 12.21 -1.26 6.04
CA GLY A 52 13.62 -1.53 6.29
C GLY A 52 13.87 -2.00 7.72
N ILE A 53 15.02 -2.61 7.94
CA ILE A 53 15.60 -2.80 9.28
C ILE A 53 16.89 -1.99 9.31
N ASP A 54 16.98 -1.02 10.22
CA ASP A 54 18.18 -0.20 10.38
C ASP A 54 19.34 -0.97 11.01
N ASN A 55 20.49 -0.32 11.14
CA ASN A 55 21.71 -0.92 11.68
C ASN A 55 21.63 -1.26 13.18
N GLU A 56 20.65 -0.73 13.88
CA GLU A 56 20.38 -1.02 15.30
C GLU A 56 19.36 -2.15 15.47
N GLY A 57 18.82 -2.68 14.36
CA GLY A 57 17.79 -3.70 14.37
C GLY A 57 16.38 -3.14 14.50
N ASN A 58 16.20 -1.82 14.50
CA ASN A 58 14.88 -1.21 14.55
C ASN A 58 14.19 -1.31 13.19
N ARG A 59 12.87 -1.47 13.23
CA ARG A 59 12.04 -1.44 12.02
C ARG A 59 11.83 0.01 11.61
N ILE A 60 11.99 0.29 10.32
CA ILE A 60 11.75 1.62 9.77
C ILE A 60 10.81 1.60 8.57
N THR A 61 10.13 2.72 8.39
CA THR A 61 9.27 3.00 7.24
C THR A 61 10.06 3.74 6.18
N THR A 62 9.94 3.29 4.94
CA THR A 62 10.53 3.97 3.78
C THR A 62 9.41 4.45 2.85
N LEU A 63 9.64 5.55 2.13
CA LEU A 63 8.69 6.13 1.20
C LEU A 63 9.39 6.42 -0.14
N ALA A 64 8.81 5.94 -1.23
CA ALA A 64 9.08 6.38 -2.58
C ALA A 64 7.87 7.19 -3.09
N LEU A 65 8.11 8.41 -3.59
CA LEU A 65 7.04 9.29 -4.07
C LEU A 65 6.57 8.96 -5.50
N SER A 66 7.19 7.98 -6.15
CA SER A 66 6.79 7.43 -7.44
C SER A 66 7.21 5.96 -7.58
N VAL A 67 6.70 5.32 -8.64
CA VAL A 67 7.06 3.95 -9.06
C VAL A 67 8.29 3.91 -9.98
N ASP A 68 8.91 5.07 -10.24
CA ASP A 68 10.03 5.16 -11.16
C ASP A 68 11.25 4.41 -10.61
N GLU A 69 12.01 3.79 -11.51
CA GLU A 69 13.13 2.92 -11.14
C GLU A 69 14.12 3.60 -10.20
N ASP A 70 14.41 4.88 -10.42
CA ASP A 70 15.32 5.66 -9.57
C ASP A 70 14.77 5.86 -8.15
N ALA A 71 13.48 6.16 -8.00
CA ALA A 71 12.85 6.34 -6.70
C ALA A 71 12.81 5.02 -5.91
N ILE A 72 12.46 3.93 -6.60
CA ILE A 72 12.48 2.57 -6.06
C ILE A 72 13.89 2.16 -5.64
N LYS A 73 14.88 2.45 -6.47
CA LYS A 73 16.29 2.13 -6.22
C LYS A 73 16.82 2.87 -4.99
N GLN A 74 16.52 4.16 -4.86
CA GLN A 74 16.93 4.95 -3.68
C GLN A 74 16.42 4.37 -2.36
N VAL A 75 15.21 3.79 -2.37
CA VAL A 75 14.68 3.08 -1.20
C VAL A 75 15.38 1.74 -1.00
N LYS A 76 15.53 0.93 -2.05
CA LYS A 76 16.09 -0.43 -1.93
C LYS A 76 17.56 -0.44 -1.53
N GLU A 77 18.35 0.50 -2.05
CA GLU A 77 19.80 0.53 -1.93
C GLU A 77 20.30 1.50 -0.86
N ASN A 78 19.40 2.01 -0.01
CA ASN A 78 19.78 2.95 1.03
C ASN A 78 20.72 2.29 2.06
N PRO A 79 21.94 2.79 2.29
CA PRO A 79 22.91 2.15 3.18
C PRO A 79 22.54 2.25 4.66
N LYS A 80 21.51 3.00 5.02
CA LYS A 80 21.07 3.16 6.42
C LYS A 80 20.24 1.98 6.93
N TYR A 81 19.79 1.09 6.04
CA TYR A 81 18.93 -0.03 6.40
C TYR A 81 18.98 -1.18 5.38
N THR A 82 18.61 -2.37 5.84
CA THR A 82 18.33 -3.51 4.96
C THR A 82 16.85 -3.47 4.55
N PHE A 83 16.58 -3.22 3.27
CA PHE A 83 15.23 -3.24 2.72
C PHE A 83 14.62 -4.66 2.79
N LYS A 84 13.33 -4.74 3.15
CA LYS A 84 12.59 -5.99 3.34
C LYS A 84 11.42 -6.19 2.37
N GLY A 85 11.01 -5.14 1.66
CA GLY A 85 9.91 -5.18 0.71
C GLY A 85 8.92 -4.03 0.87
N PHE A 86 7.99 -3.94 -0.07
CA PHE A 86 6.95 -2.91 -0.09
C PHE A 86 5.72 -3.36 0.68
N THR A 87 5.10 -2.43 1.37
CA THR A 87 4.09 -2.76 2.39
C THR A 87 2.76 -2.07 2.13
N GLN A 88 2.79 -0.95 1.42
CA GLN A 88 1.60 -0.17 1.13
C GLN A 88 1.77 0.64 -0.16
N ILE A 89 0.66 0.83 -0.87
CA ILE A 89 0.53 1.78 -1.98
C ILE A 89 -0.55 2.78 -1.61
N ASP A 90 -0.28 4.06 -1.78
CA ASP A 90 -1.26 5.15 -1.78
C ASP A 90 -1.31 5.72 -3.19
N ALA A 91 -2.48 5.74 -3.82
CA ALA A 91 -2.62 6.21 -5.19
C ALA A 91 -4.05 6.68 -5.48
N VAL A 92 -4.27 7.17 -6.69
CA VAL A 92 -5.59 7.48 -7.24
C VAL A 92 -5.96 6.45 -8.31
N ALA A 93 -7.17 5.89 -8.22
CA ALA A 93 -7.72 5.00 -9.24
C ALA A 93 -9.25 5.01 -9.21
N THR A 94 -9.87 4.44 -10.24
CA THR A 94 -11.33 4.31 -10.29
C THR A 94 -11.86 3.31 -9.26
N GLY A 95 -13.14 3.42 -8.90
CA GLY A 95 -13.79 2.45 -8.02
C GLY A 95 -13.70 1.01 -8.56
N ALA A 96 -13.76 0.84 -9.89
CA ALA A 96 -13.62 -0.48 -10.52
C ALA A 96 -12.25 -1.12 -10.27
N GLU A 97 -11.15 -0.37 -10.42
CA GLU A 97 -9.79 -0.87 -10.14
C GLU A 97 -9.63 -1.23 -8.66
N ASN A 98 -10.13 -0.37 -7.76
CA ASN A 98 -10.12 -0.60 -6.32
C ASN A 98 -10.81 -1.90 -5.89
N LYS A 99 -11.98 -2.19 -6.49
CA LYS A 99 -12.76 -3.39 -6.18
C LYS A 99 -12.05 -4.67 -6.60
N LYS A 100 -11.27 -4.66 -7.68
CA LYS A 100 -10.49 -5.83 -8.14
C LYS A 100 -9.50 -6.30 -7.05
N LEU A 101 -8.93 -5.36 -6.30
CA LEU A 101 -7.93 -5.63 -5.27
C LEU A 101 -8.51 -6.21 -3.97
N LEU A 102 -9.83 -6.14 -3.75
CA LEU A 102 -10.48 -6.60 -2.52
C LEU A 102 -10.42 -8.12 -2.28
N ASN A 103 -10.14 -8.89 -3.32
CA ASN A 103 -10.11 -10.35 -3.27
C ASN A 103 -8.71 -10.91 -3.55
N ASP A 104 -7.71 -10.05 -3.69
CA ASP A 104 -6.33 -10.49 -3.86
C ASP A 104 -5.80 -11.12 -2.56
N ASN A 105 -5.12 -12.26 -2.67
CA ASN A 105 -4.61 -13.00 -1.52
C ASN A 105 -3.45 -12.28 -0.82
N ALA A 106 -2.68 -11.44 -1.50
CA ALA A 106 -1.60 -10.65 -0.92
C ALA A 106 -2.10 -9.39 -0.20
N VAL A 107 -3.29 -8.90 -0.55
CA VAL A 107 -3.88 -7.68 0.01
C VAL A 107 -4.54 -7.96 1.36
N PHE A 108 -4.15 -7.18 2.37
CA PHE A 108 -4.78 -7.19 3.69
C PHE A 108 -6.00 -6.28 3.72
N SER A 109 -5.87 -5.06 3.20
CA SER A 109 -6.96 -4.10 3.14
C SER A 109 -6.81 -3.17 1.94
N VAL A 110 -7.96 -2.74 1.45
CA VAL A 110 -8.08 -1.59 0.56
C VAL A 110 -8.95 -0.57 1.29
N GLU A 111 -8.46 0.65 1.40
CA GLU A 111 -9.19 1.79 1.93
C GLU A 111 -9.38 2.80 0.81
N ALA A 112 -10.55 3.44 0.73
CA ALA A 112 -10.81 4.49 -0.23
C ALA A 112 -11.41 5.71 0.47
N ALA A 113 -11.02 6.90 0.02
CA ALA A 113 -11.47 8.17 0.54
C ALA A 113 -12.54 8.78 -0.36
N ASN A 114 -13.76 8.94 0.17
CA ASN A 114 -14.79 9.79 -0.45
C ASN A 114 -14.87 11.17 0.24
N ASN A 115 -14.42 11.28 1.51
CA ASN A 115 -14.47 12.49 2.35
C ASN A 115 -13.50 12.48 3.56
N PHE A 116 -12.66 11.45 3.69
CA PHE A 116 -11.71 11.30 4.80
C PHE A 116 -10.47 10.58 4.29
N GLU A 117 -9.28 11.06 4.65
CA GLU A 117 -8.03 10.47 4.16
C GLU A 117 -7.90 9.01 4.62
N PRO A 118 -7.56 8.07 3.72
CA PRO A 118 -7.27 6.71 4.13
C PRO A 118 -5.98 6.76 4.97
N LEU A 119 -5.93 6.03 6.08
CA LEU A 119 -4.82 6.18 7.04
C LEU A 119 -3.71 5.15 6.84
N GLY A 120 -4.01 4.07 6.10
CA GLY A 120 -3.14 2.93 6.00
C GLY A 120 -3.12 2.11 7.29
N LEU A 121 -2.92 0.80 7.15
CA LEU A 121 -2.99 -0.13 8.27
C LEU A 121 -1.69 -0.87 8.54
N PHE A 122 -0.65 -0.69 7.71
CA PHE A 122 0.53 -1.54 7.83
C PHE A 122 1.23 -1.39 9.18
N TRP A 123 1.43 -0.16 9.67
CA TRP A 123 2.01 0.13 10.99
C TRP A 123 1.19 -0.49 12.13
N LYS A 124 -0.14 -0.55 11.95
CA LYS A 124 -1.08 -1.11 12.95
C LYS A 124 -1.09 -2.64 12.94
N LEU A 125 -0.70 -3.28 11.83
CA LEU A 125 -0.53 -4.74 11.76
C LEU A 125 0.66 -5.21 12.60
N GLU A 126 1.71 -4.40 12.66
CA GLU A 126 2.95 -4.76 13.32
C GLU A 126 2.91 -4.69 14.85
N GLU A 127 2.01 -3.91 15.44
CA GLU A 127 1.82 -3.85 16.90
C GLU A 127 1.00 -5.02 17.47
N GLN A 128 0.58 -5.98 16.62
CA GLN A 128 -0.25 -7.12 17.02
C GLN A 128 0.48 -8.47 17.01
N GLU A 129 1.75 -8.49 16.59
CA GLU A 129 2.65 -9.65 16.64
C GLU A 129 3.77 -9.41 17.66
#